data_AF-K5WTP1-F1
#
_entry.id   AF-K5WTP1-F1
#
_cell.length_a   1.000
_cell.length_b   1.000
_cell.length_c   1.000
_cell.angle_alpha   90.00
_cell.angle_beta   90.00
_cell.angle_gamma   90.00
#
_symmetry.space_group_name_H-M   'P 1'
#
loop_
_entity.id
_entity.type
_entity.pdbx_description
1 polymer ?
#
loop_
_entity_poly.entity_id
_entity_poly.type
_entity_poly.pdbx_seq_one_letter_code
_entity_poly.pdbx_strand_id
1 'polypeptide(L)'
;MPALYLLKRGISALHTAEQSSFQFNAPDLSGRSAIIQGKELSLEEIGALHIKSIKEINEEVDELTFHHPSFTLGENLQIFDEPHEVKTGYLFVTDERNTWNHHPSLLQHVLETPHLFERFAYFTPNGTVSWISTAVAKYVERVYELQKRGLGG
;
A
#
# COMPACT_ATOMS: atom_id res chain seq x y z
N MET A 1 -1.26 1.25 -6.90
CA MET A 1 -0.67 1.83 -5.67
C MET A 1 -1.69 2.47 -4.73
N PRO A 2 -2.62 3.35 -5.16
CA PRO A 2 -3.60 3.97 -4.24
C PRO A 2 -4.41 2.93 -3.46
N ALA A 3 -4.94 1.91 -4.13
CA ALA A 3 -5.76 0.87 -3.51
C ALA A 3 -5.04 0.04 -2.42
N LEU A 4 -3.79 -0.38 -2.66
CA LEU A 4 -3.01 -1.13 -1.66
C LEU A 4 -2.60 -0.26 -0.47
N TYR A 5 -2.25 0.99 -0.74
CA TYR A 5 -1.97 1.99 0.29
C TYR A 5 -3.20 2.25 1.17
N LEU A 6 -4.38 2.37 0.54
CA LEU A 6 -5.67 2.53 1.21
C LEU A 6 -6.05 1.31 2.04
N LEU A 7 -5.87 0.12 1.46
CA LEU A 7 -6.09 -1.15 2.14
C LEU A 7 -5.21 -1.25 3.39
N LYS A 8 -3.89 -0.96 3.27
CA LYS A 8 -2.96 -0.97 4.40
C LYS A 8 -3.47 -0.09 5.53
N ARG A 9 -4.00 1.09 5.21
CA ARG A 9 -4.49 2.04 6.20
C ARG A 9 -5.81 1.69 6.84
N GLY A 10 -6.78 1.22 6.05
CA GLY A 10 -8.03 0.70 6.61
C GLY A 10 -7.74 -0.42 7.61
N ILE A 11 -6.75 -1.25 7.31
CA ILE A 11 -6.25 -2.28 8.20
C ILE A 11 -5.51 -1.66 9.40
N SER A 12 -4.56 -0.74 9.21
CA SER A 12 -3.87 -0.06 10.32
C SER A 12 -4.81 0.69 11.29
N ALA A 13 -5.97 1.17 10.81
CA ALA A 13 -7.00 1.75 11.69
C ALA A 13 -7.67 0.72 12.61
N LEU A 14 -7.69 -0.57 12.23
CA LEU A 14 -8.14 -1.67 13.09
C LEU A 14 -7.15 -1.91 14.25
N HIS A 15 -5.85 -1.69 14.06
CA HIS A 15 -4.88 -1.74 15.16
C HIS A 15 -5.18 -0.69 16.23
N THR A 16 -5.58 0.52 15.81
CA THR A 16 -6.08 1.52 16.75
C THR A 16 -7.42 1.16 17.36
N ALA A 17 -8.24 0.28 16.79
CA ALA A 17 -9.47 -0.22 17.43
C ALA A 17 -9.19 -1.29 18.50
N GLU A 18 -8.08 -2.02 18.38
CA GLU A 18 -7.57 -2.93 19.42
C GLU A 18 -6.99 -2.15 20.62
N GLN A 19 -6.36 -1.00 20.36
CA GLN A 19 -5.71 -0.15 21.39
C GLN A 19 -6.60 0.98 21.92
N SER A 20 -7.55 1.45 21.11
CA SER A 20 -8.59 2.38 21.54
C SER A 20 -9.57 1.58 22.38
N SER A 21 -9.78 2.05 23.59
CA SER A 21 -10.86 1.68 24.49
C SER A 21 -12.27 1.96 23.92
N PHE A 22 -12.51 1.74 22.63
CA PHE A 22 -13.77 1.16 22.22
C PHE A 22 -13.84 -0.19 22.91
N GLN A 23 -14.47 -0.17 24.06
CA GLN A 23 -15.25 -1.28 24.58
C GLN A 23 -16.09 -1.82 23.41
N PHE A 24 -15.50 -2.71 22.59
CA PHE A 24 -16.24 -3.92 22.24
C PHE A 24 -16.64 -4.45 23.59
N ASN A 25 -17.87 -4.14 23.99
CA ASN A 25 -18.51 -4.76 25.13
C ASN A 25 -18.54 -6.23 24.74
N ALA A 26 -17.46 -6.94 25.07
CA ALA A 26 -17.32 -8.35 24.87
C ALA A 26 -18.55 -8.94 25.58
N PRO A 27 -19.48 -9.54 24.84
CA PRO A 27 -20.67 -10.15 25.45
C PRO A 27 -20.24 -11.34 26.29
N ASP A 28 -19.06 -11.90 26.00
CA ASP A 28 -18.37 -12.84 26.86
C ASP A 28 -17.47 -12.08 27.83
N LEU A 29 -17.53 -12.45 29.11
CA LEU A 29 -16.75 -11.83 30.19
C LEU A 29 -15.21 -11.97 30.03
N SER A 30 -14.75 -12.52 28.90
CA SER A 30 -13.34 -12.80 28.61
C SER A 30 -12.61 -11.60 27.97
N GLY A 31 -13.33 -10.68 27.32
CA GLY A 31 -12.72 -9.56 26.61
C GLY A 31 -11.93 -9.96 25.36
N ARG A 32 -12.08 -11.19 24.87
CA ARG A 32 -11.31 -11.75 23.74
C ARG A 32 -12.13 -11.98 22.48
N SER A 33 -13.45 -11.85 22.56
CA SER A 33 -14.35 -12.06 21.43
C SER A 33 -15.36 -10.92 21.31
N ALA A 34 -15.80 -10.66 20.07
CA ALA A 34 -16.88 -9.74 19.75
C ALA A 34 -17.96 -10.49 18.98
N ILE A 35 -19.21 -10.40 19.40
CA ILE A 35 -20.33 -10.98 18.64
C ILE A 35 -20.94 -9.88 17.78
N ILE A 36 -20.82 -10.00 16.46
CA ILE A 36 -21.42 -9.08 15.48
C ILE A 36 -22.44 -9.87 14.65
N GLN A 37 -23.70 -9.44 14.68
CA GLN A 37 -24.80 -10.07 13.92
C GLN A 37 -24.92 -11.60 14.11
N GLY A 38 -24.66 -12.08 15.33
CA GLY A 38 -24.73 -13.50 15.67
C GLY A 38 -23.52 -14.33 15.22
N LYS A 39 -22.46 -13.70 14.71
CA LYS A 39 -21.17 -14.34 14.44
C LYS A 39 -20.17 -13.90 15.52
N GLU A 40 -19.49 -14.88 16.11
CA GLU A 40 -18.38 -14.66 17.03
C GLU A 40 -17.11 -14.34 16.23
N LEU A 41 -16.45 -13.26 16.60
CA LEU A 41 -15.18 -12.84 16.03
C LEU A 41 -14.14 -12.83 17.16
N SER A 42 -13.12 -13.67 17.04
CA SER A 42 -11.97 -13.65 17.95
C SER A 42 -11.11 -12.43 17.67
N LEU A 43 -10.90 -11.59 18.68
CA LEU A 43 -10.04 -10.40 18.57
C LEU A 43 -8.57 -10.79 18.32
N GLU A 44 -8.13 -11.94 18.84
CA GLU A 44 -6.80 -12.50 18.61
C GLU A 44 -6.59 -12.91 17.14
N GLU A 45 -7.61 -13.53 16.53
CA GLU A 45 -7.58 -13.91 15.11
C GLU A 45 -7.62 -12.67 14.20
N ILE A 46 -8.35 -11.63 14.60
CA ILE A 46 -8.35 -10.33 13.91
C ILE A 46 -6.96 -9.69 13.96
N GLY A 47 -6.31 -9.68 15.13
CA GLY A 47 -4.95 -9.16 15.28
C GLY A 47 -3.92 -9.93 14.44
N ALA A 48 -3.99 -11.26 14.43
CA ALA A 48 -3.12 -12.10 13.61
C ALA A 48 -3.34 -11.88 12.10
N LEU A 49 -4.61 -11.79 11.66
CA LEU A 49 -4.97 -11.47 10.28
C LEU A 49 -4.47 -10.08 9.88
N HIS A 50 -4.63 -9.09 10.76
CA HIS A 50 -4.16 -7.73 10.56
C HIS A 50 -2.65 -7.66 10.31
N ILE A 51 -1.85 -8.27 11.18
CA ILE A 51 -0.38 -8.31 11.04
C ILE A 51 0.01 -8.97 9.72
N LYS A 52 -0.63 -10.11 9.41
CA LYS A 52 -0.40 -10.83 8.17
C LYS A 52 -0.72 -9.98 6.94
N SER A 53 -1.87 -9.31 6.91
CA SER A 53 -2.27 -8.47 5.78
C SER A 53 -1.38 -7.24 5.64
N ILE A 54 -0.96 -6.59 6.74
CA ILE A 54 0.01 -5.48 6.65
C ILE A 54 1.32 -5.95 6.02
N LYS A 55 1.81 -7.13 6.43
CA LYS A 55 3.04 -7.71 5.89
C LYS A 55 2.91 -7.97 4.39
N GLU A 56 1.83 -8.63 3.96
CA GLU A 56 1.57 -8.93 2.54
C GLU A 56 1.50 -7.65 1.70
N ILE A 57 0.87 -6.59 2.24
CA ILE A 57 0.76 -5.31 1.53
C ILE A 57 2.12 -4.62 1.42
N ASN A 58 2.93 -4.65 2.47
CA ASN A 58 4.29 -4.10 2.44
C ASN A 58 5.13 -4.81 1.39
N GLU A 59 5.10 -6.14 1.36
CA GLU A 59 5.83 -6.95 0.37
C GLU A 59 5.40 -6.60 -1.06
N GLU A 60 4.10 -6.51 -1.34
CA GLU A 60 3.61 -6.13 -2.67
C GLU A 60 4.00 -4.70 -3.07
N VAL A 61 3.98 -3.76 -2.12
CA VAL A 61 4.36 -2.37 -2.40
C VAL A 61 5.86 -2.26 -2.65
N ASP A 62 6.68 -2.93 -1.85
CA ASP A 62 8.12 -2.97 -2.05
C ASP A 62 8.45 -3.59 -3.41
N GLU A 63 7.81 -4.70 -3.79
CA GLU A 63 8.01 -5.31 -5.10
C GLU A 63 7.60 -4.39 -6.27
N LEU A 64 6.48 -3.68 -6.14
CA LEU A 64 6.02 -2.72 -7.14
C LEU A 64 6.96 -1.52 -7.28
N THR A 65 7.65 -1.15 -6.21
CA THR A 65 8.57 -0.01 -6.15
C THR A 65 10.03 -0.42 -6.28
N PHE A 66 10.28 -1.67 -6.68
CA PHE A 66 11.62 -2.25 -6.85
C PHE A 66 12.48 -2.21 -5.58
N HIS A 67 11.84 -2.29 -4.42
CA HIS A 67 12.45 -2.18 -3.08
C HIS A 67 13.25 -0.90 -2.88
N HIS A 68 12.88 0.18 -3.59
CA HIS A 68 13.62 1.43 -3.47
C HIS A 68 13.37 2.07 -2.09
N PRO A 69 14.43 2.41 -1.34
CA PRO A 69 14.33 2.75 0.08
C PRO A 69 13.46 3.97 0.37
N SER A 70 13.33 4.88 -0.60
CA SER A 70 12.49 6.07 -0.48
C SER A 70 11.00 5.80 -0.64
N PHE A 71 10.59 4.61 -1.12
CA PHE A 71 9.18 4.26 -1.31
C PHE A 71 8.65 3.30 -0.23
N THR A 72 9.25 3.33 0.95
CA THR A 72 8.79 2.54 2.08
C THR A 72 7.50 3.10 2.69
N LEU A 73 6.63 2.21 3.12
CA LEU A 73 5.39 2.56 3.81
C LEU A 73 5.60 2.50 5.32
N GLY A 74 5.71 3.65 5.99
CA GLY A 74 5.75 3.71 7.45
C GLY A 74 4.54 3.00 8.07
N GLU A 75 4.79 2.07 9.01
CA GLU A 75 3.75 1.28 9.67
C GLU A 75 2.75 2.15 10.45
N ASN A 76 3.23 3.30 10.94
CA ASN A 76 2.45 4.24 11.74
C ASN A 76 1.94 5.45 10.93
N LEU A 77 2.11 5.47 9.61
CA LEU A 77 1.77 6.62 8.77
C LEU A 77 0.28 6.63 8.40
N GLN A 78 -0.53 7.39 9.13
CA GLN A 78 -1.94 7.61 8.83
C GLN A 78 -2.15 8.92 8.04
N ILE A 79 -2.63 8.79 6.80
CA ILE A 79 -3.18 9.88 5.97
C ILE A 79 -4.55 9.37 5.52
N PHE A 80 -5.58 10.13 5.82
CA PHE A 80 -6.96 9.73 5.60
C PHE A 80 -7.33 10.00 4.14
N ASP A 81 -7.95 9.04 3.46
CA ASP A 81 -8.66 9.32 2.22
C ASP A 81 -10.08 9.81 2.57
N GLU A 82 -10.38 11.04 2.15
CA GLU A 82 -11.70 11.72 2.15
C GLU A 82 -12.30 12.19 3.51
N PRO A 83 -13.34 13.05 3.53
CA PRO A 83 -13.61 14.30 2.81
C PRO A 83 -13.27 15.56 3.65
N HIS A 84 -12.44 15.40 4.70
CA HIS A 84 -12.20 16.46 5.70
C HIS A 84 -11.33 17.62 5.18
N GLU A 85 -10.57 17.39 4.10
CA GLU A 85 -9.66 18.38 3.55
C GLU A 85 -10.37 19.19 2.45
N VAL A 86 -10.80 20.40 2.80
CA VAL A 86 -11.56 21.30 1.91
C VAL A 86 -10.65 22.06 0.93
N LYS A 87 -9.35 21.74 0.91
CA LYS A 87 -8.35 22.42 0.10
C LYS A 87 -8.51 22.00 -1.36
N THR A 88 -8.92 22.95 -2.22
CA THR A 88 -9.04 22.72 -3.66
C THR A 88 -7.74 22.15 -4.23
N GLY A 89 -7.83 21.01 -4.92
CA GLY A 89 -6.67 20.33 -5.52
C GLY A 89 -5.91 19.38 -4.60
N TYR A 90 -6.40 19.12 -3.38
CA TYR A 90 -5.86 18.09 -2.53
C TYR A 90 -5.97 16.70 -3.19
N LEU A 91 -4.84 15.99 -3.24
CA LEU A 91 -4.75 14.57 -3.53
C LEU A 91 -3.95 13.91 -2.41
N PHE A 92 -4.28 12.68 -2.03
CA PHE A 92 -3.52 11.94 -1.02
C PHE A 92 -2.03 11.77 -1.39
N VAL A 93 -1.71 11.75 -2.68
CA VAL A 93 -0.31 11.72 -3.19
C VAL A 93 0.43 13.03 -2.94
N THR A 94 -0.29 14.13 -2.80
CA THR A 94 0.24 15.48 -2.56
C THR A 94 0.21 15.88 -1.08
N ASP A 95 -0.23 15.00 -0.18
CA ASP A 95 -0.18 15.25 1.26
C ASP A 95 1.28 15.36 1.73
N GLU A 96 1.59 16.35 2.56
CA GLU A 96 2.96 16.61 3.04
C GLU A 96 3.49 15.47 3.92
N ARG A 97 2.60 14.70 4.55
CA ARG A 97 2.97 13.52 5.33
C ARG A 97 3.23 12.32 4.43
N ASN A 98 2.84 12.37 3.15
CA ASN A 98 3.12 11.29 2.22
C ASN A 98 4.61 11.28 1.94
N THR A 99 5.28 10.25 2.43
CA THR A 99 6.73 10.08 2.25
C THR A 99 7.11 10.12 0.78
N TRP A 100 6.23 9.74 -0.14
CA TRP A 100 6.54 9.67 -1.57
C TRP A 100 6.48 11.02 -2.32
N ASN A 101 5.94 12.08 -1.72
CA ASN A 101 5.66 13.37 -2.38
C ASN A 101 6.93 14.13 -2.84
N HIS A 102 8.10 13.80 -2.26
CA HIS A 102 9.35 14.52 -2.53
C HIS A 102 10.51 13.61 -2.97
N HIS A 103 10.21 12.42 -3.46
CA HIS A 103 11.21 11.45 -3.89
C HIS A 103 11.35 11.38 -5.42
N PRO A 104 12.53 10.94 -5.92
CA PRO A 104 12.72 10.63 -7.34
C PRO A 104 11.59 9.78 -7.87
N SER A 105 11.15 10.01 -9.11
CA SER A 105 10.10 9.16 -9.70
C SER A 105 10.59 7.71 -9.86
N LEU A 106 9.66 6.74 -9.88
CA LEU A 106 10.02 5.34 -10.19
C LEU A 106 10.73 5.21 -11.55
N LEU A 107 10.38 6.08 -12.51
CA LEU A 107 11.06 6.15 -13.80
C LEU A 107 12.54 6.53 -13.63
N GLN A 108 12.81 7.55 -12.83
CA GLN A 108 14.16 7.99 -12.52
C GLN A 108 14.95 6.86 -11.82
N HIS A 109 14.34 6.16 -10.87
CA HIS A 109 14.96 5.02 -10.23
C HIS A 109 15.33 3.90 -11.23
N VAL A 110 14.44 3.59 -12.18
CA VAL A 110 14.72 2.61 -13.25
C VAL A 110 15.87 3.07 -14.14
N LEU A 111 15.97 4.36 -14.45
CA LEU A 111 17.04 4.90 -15.30
C LEU A 111 18.40 4.95 -14.58
N GLU A 112 18.41 5.21 -13.28
CA GLU A 112 19.63 5.35 -12.47
C GLU A 112 20.18 4.01 -11.96
N THR A 113 19.37 2.95 -11.99
CA THR A 113 19.72 1.64 -11.42
C THR A 113 20.07 0.65 -12.52
N PRO A 114 21.34 0.20 -12.65
CA PRO A 114 21.80 -0.56 -13.82
C PRO A 114 20.98 -1.81 -14.16
N HIS A 115 20.67 -2.65 -13.18
CA HIS A 115 19.93 -3.89 -13.41
C HIS A 115 18.44 -3.66 -13.73
N LEU A 116 17.86 -2.55 -13.27
CA LEU A 116 16.50 -2.15 -13.64
C LEU A 116 16.49 -1.53 -15.04
N PHE A 117 17.48 -0.71 -15.35
CA PHE A 117 17.68 -0.15 -16.67
C PHE A 117 17.78 -1.28 -17.69
N GLU A 118 18.69 -2.24 -17.52
CA GLU A 118 18.85 -3.39 -18.43
C GLU A 118 17.58 -4.23 -18.59
N ARG A 119 16.73 -4.28 -17.55
CA ARG A 119 15.46 -5.00 -17.57
C ARG A 119 14.39 -4.28 -18.39
N PHE A 120 14.36 -2.95 -18.35
CA PHE A 120 13.26 -2.15 -18.91
C PHE A 120 13.64 -1.31 -20.13
N ALA A 121 14.92 -1.09 -20.37
CA ALA A 121 15.42 -0.16 -21.37
C ALA A 121 16.83 -0.53 -21.85
N TYR A 122 17.24 0.10 -22.95
CA TYR A 122 18.60 0.04 -23.46
C TYR A 122 18.92 1.33 -24.23
N PHE A 123 20.20 1.61 -24.44
CA PHE A 123 20.62 2.69 -25.33
C PHE A 123 20.63 2.21 -26.77
N THR A 124 19.99 2.96 -27.66
CA THR A 124 20.11 2.76 -29.10
C THR A 124 21.51 3.16 -29.58
N PRO A 125 21.93 2.75 -30.80
CA PRO A 125 23.20 3.20 -31.38
C PRO A 125 23.35 4.72 -31.48
N ASN A 126 22.24 5.47 -31.45
CA ASN A 126 22.22 6.92 -31.50
C ASN A 126 22.29 7.58 -30.10
N GLY A 127 22.47 6.79 -29.04
CA GLY A 127 22.53 7.28 -27.66
C GLY A 127 21.17 7.62 -27.05
N THR A 128 20.05 7.29 -27.70
CA THR A 128 18.71 7.50 -27.13
C THR A 128 18.26 6.30 -26.30
N VAL A 129 17.46 6.53 -25.26
CA VAL A 129 16.87 5.45 -24.47
C VAL A 129 15.69 4.84 -25.23
N SER A 130 15.70 3.52 -25.41
CA SER A 130 14.59 2.74 -25.95
C SER A 130 14.04 1.81 -24.87
N TRP A 131 12.71 1.78 -24.73
CA TRP A 131 12.02 0.97 -23.74
C TRP A 131 11.69 -0.42 -24.27
N ILE A 132 11.93 -1.44 -23.46
CA ILE A 132 11.59 -2.83 -23.74
C ILE A 132 10.09 -3.00 -23.51
N SER A 133 9.29 -2.84 -24.56
CA SER A 133 7.82 -2.78 -24.47
C SER A 133 7.20 -4.00 -23.79
N THR A 134 7.77 -5.20 -23.98
CA THR A 134 7.29 -6.43 -23.35
C THR A 134 7.51 -6.45 -21.84
N ALA A 135 8.66 -5.96 -21.36
CA ALA A 135 8.96 -5.85 -19.94
C ALA A 135 8.06 -4.81 -19.26
N VAL A 136 7.87 -3.66 -19.91
CA VAL A 136 6.97 -2.60 -19.45
C VAL A 136 5.51 -3.11 -19.41
N ALA A 137 5.03 -3.78 -20.46
CA ALA A 137 3.68 -4.31 -20.52
C ALA A 137 3.40 -5.32 -19.40
N LYS A 138 4.33 -6.25 -19.13
CA LYS A 138 4.21 -7.21 -18.01
C LYS A 138 4.13 -6.52 -16.65
N TYR A 139 4.91 -5.45 -16.45
CA TYR A 139 4.86 -4.69 -15.21
C TYR A 139 3.52 -3.96 -15.06
N VAL A 140 3.03 -3.31 -16.11
CA VAL A 140 1.73 -2.63 -16.12
C VAL A 140 0.59 -3.63 -15.88
N GLU A 141 0.63 -4.80 -16.50
CA GLU A 141 -0.33 -5.89 -16.29
C GLU A 141 -0.36 -6.34 -14.82
N ARG A 142 0.81 -6.53 -14.20
CA ARG A 142 0.91 -6.84 -12.76
C ARG A 142 0.24 -5.76 -11.90
N VAL A 143 0.53 -4.49 -12.17
CA VAL A 143 -0.07 -3.36 -11.45
C VAL A 143 -1.60 -3.39 -11.58
N TYR A 144 -2.10 -3.63 -12.80
CA TYR A 144 -3.53 -3.71 -13.09
C TYR A 144 -4.22 -4.87 -12.34
N GLU A 145 -3.64 -6.07 -12.39
CA GLU A 145 -4.21 -7.24 -11.69
C GLU A 145 -4.24 -7.04 -10.17
N LEU A 146 -3.22 -6.38 -9.60
CA LEU A 146 -3.22 -6.02 -8.17
C LEU A 146 -4.32 -4.99 -7.85
N GLN A 147 -4.53 -3.99 -8.70
CA GLN A 147 -5.63 -3.03 -8.53
C GLN A 147 -7.00 -3.71 -8.60
N LYS A 148 -7.17 -4.67 -9.51
CA LYS A 148 -8.40 -5.44 -9.66
C LYS A 148 -8.69 -6.29 -8.42
N ARG A 149 -7.68 -6.95 -7.84
CA ARG A 149 -7.81 -7.70 -6.59
C ARG A 149 -8.19 -6.81 -5.40
N GLY A 150 -7.62 -5.61 -5.32
CA GLY A 150 -7.87 -4.67 -4.21
C GLY A 150 -9.26 -4.00 -4.23
N LEU A 151 -10.00 -4.04 -5.34
CA LEU A 151 -11.31 -3.40 -5.50
C LEU A 151 -12.51 -4.31 -5.21
N GLY A 152 -12.28 -5.54 -4.74
CA GLY A 152 -13.33 -6.52 -4.47
C GLY A 152 -13.88 -7.13 -5.77
N GLY A 153 -13.36 -8.32 -6.08
CA GLY A 153 -14.08 -9.29 -6.92
C GLY A 153 -14.97 -10.18 -6.06
#